data_AF-A0A3B0MDC9-F1
#
_entry.id   AF-A0A3B0MDC9-F1
#
_cell.length_a   1.000
_cell.length_b   1.000
_cell.length_c   1.000
_cell.angle_alpha   90.00
_cell.angle_beta   90.00
_cell.angle_gamma   90.00
#
_symmetry.space_group_name_H-M   'P 1'
#
loop_
_entity.id
_entity.type
_entity.pdbx_description
1 polymer ?
#
loop_
_entity_poly.entity_id
_entity_poly.type
_entity_poly.pdbx_seq_one_letter_code
_entity_poly.pdbx_strand_id
1 'polypeptide(L)'
;MTINPTPNGTQMLGTTGTSSAQTMPTGVPSSGDANLPVLKVTRRKPMANGVAGNVKQHFVCCVDYSTSMTGDKLRELLMGLDGLYLQLADPSNKDGFYNTIIPFNNSSYVHCSVVAASAIPPLNLVASGGTNFDSPLKKAIAEIQAQKAAPNPGGWHWLQPVVLFLSDGQSRVTDKNIEDLHEIANVVAVAYGDDADQATLARIASDGQVHAVGADSGALRAFLSVVGKTLVSNMQSTV
;
A
#
# COMPACT_ATOMS: atom_id res chain seq x y z
N MET A 1 37.22 33.32 -47.00
CA MET A 1 38.19 32.52 -47.78
C MET A 1 39.59 32.87 -47.31
N THR A 2 40.26 31.99 -46.57
CA THR A 2 41.71 31.67 -46.61
C THR A 2 41.89 30.45 -45.70
N ILE A 3 42.95 29.69 -45.93
CA ILE A 3 43.10 28.23 -45.88
C ILE A 3 44.09 27.80 -44.77
N ASN A 4 43.90 26.56 -44.28
CA ASN A 4 44.76 25.64 -43.48
C ASN A 4 46.30 25.77 -43.69
N PRO A 5 47.20 25.25 -42.81
CA PRO A 5 47.16 23.84 -42.32
C PRO A 5 47.81 23.50 -40.94
N THR A 6 47.57 22.26 -40.50
CA THR A 6 48.34 21.48 -39.49
C THR A 6 49.73 21.05 -40.02
N PRO A 7 50.67 20.65 -39.13
CA PRO A 7 51.16 19.27 -39.23
C PRO A 7 51.50 18.57 -37.91
N ASN A 8 51.55 17.23 -38.02
CA ASN A 8 51.88 16.19 -37.06
C ASN A 8 53.23 16.32 -36.33
N GLY A 9 53.30 15.75 -35.12
CA GLY A 9 54.53 15.38 -34.44
C GLY A 9 54.32 14.17 -33.51
N THR A 10 54.66 12.99 -34.02
CA THR A 10 54.73 11.69 -33.33
C THR A 10 55.96 11.61 -32.42
N GLN A 11 55.85 11.08 -31.20
CA GLN A 11 56.94 10.38 -30.52
C GLN A 11 56.43 9.20 -29.67
N MET A 12 57.35 8.24 -29.53
CA MET A 12 57.21 6.80 -29.24
C MET A 12 57.26 6.52 -27.72
N LEU A 13 56.46 5.56 -27.23
CA LEU A 13 56.86 4.21 -26.77
C LEU A 13 57.69 4.14 -25.48
N GLY A 14 57.03 3.71 -24.41
CA GLY A 14 57.64 3.21 -23.17
C GLY A 14 56.74 2.15 -22.56
N THR A 15 57.02 0.89 -22.87
CA THR A 15 56.39 -0.29 -22.27
C THR A 15 57.15 -0.71 -21.02
N THR A 16 56.47 -0.76 -19.86
CA THR A 16 56.77 -1.71 -18.78
C THR A 16 55.47 -2.00 -18.05
N GLY A 17 55.05 -3.26 -18.11
CA GLY A 17 53.89 -3.75 -17.39
C GLY A 17 54.16 -3.97 -15.92
N THR A 18 53.14 -3.74 -15.11
CA THR A 18 52.87 -4.45 -13.85
C THR A 18 51.37 -4.60 -13.74
N SER A 19 50.91 -5.86 -13.78
CA SER A 19 49.54 -6.25 -13.48
C SER A 19 49.21 -5.90 -12.03
N SER A 20 48.27 -4.98 -11.83
CA SER A 20 47.52 -4.85 -10.58
C SER A 20 46.04 -4.98 -10.90
N ALA A 21 45.44 -6.06 -10.40
CA ALA A 21 44.02 -6.31 -10.45
C ALA A 21 43.24 -5.10 -9.94
N GLN A 22 42.43 -4.49 -10.81
CA GLN A 22 41.42 -3.52 -10.38
C GLN A 22 40.24 -4.29 -9.80
N THR A 23 40.26 -4.44 -8.49
CA THR A 23 39.09 -4.77 -7.67
C THR A 23 38.03 -3.69 -7.90
N MET A 24 36.83 -4.13 -8.25
CA MET A 24 35.66 -3.27 -8.48
C MET A 24 35.41 -2.31 -7.30
N PRO A 25 35.03 -1.05 -7.54
CA PRO A 25 34.43 -0.23 -6.50
C PRO A 25 33.02 -0.76 -6.22
N THR A 26 32.88 -1.34 -5.03
CA THR A 26 31.62 -1.63 -4.36
C THR A 26 30.84 -0.33 -4.15
N GLY A 27 29.54 -0.32 -4.48
CA GLY A 27 28.61 0.69 -3.99
C GLY A 27 28.01 1.60 -5.05
N VAL A 28 27.20 1.02 -5.94
CA VAL A 28 26.04 1.73 -6.47
C VAL A 28 24.85 1.28 -5.62
N PRO A 29 24.23 2.14 -4.80
CA PRO A 29 22.94 1.79 -4.23
C PRO A 29 21.94 1.70 -5.39
N SER A 30 21.31 0.54 -5.55
CA SER A 30 20.15 0.36 -6.41
C SER A 30 19.03 1.25 -5.90
N SER A 31 18.92 2.43 -6.48
CA SER A 31 17.80 3.36 -6.33
C SER A 31 16.55 2.77 -7.00
N GLY A 32 15.98 1.75 -6.37
CA GLY A 32 14.74 1.09 -6.79
C GLY A 32 13.92 0.53 -5.61
N ASP A 33 14.53 0.32 -4.44
CA ASP A 33 13.87 -0.29 -3.29
C ASP A 33 13.62 0.68 -2.10
N ALA A 34 14.03 1.94 -2.22
CA ALA A 34 14.04 2.87 -1.10
C ALA A 34 12.65 3.34 -0.63
N ASN A 35 11.57 2.95 -1.32
CA ASN A 35 10.21 3.42 -1.03
C ASN A 35 9.18 2.27 -0.91
N LEU A 36 9.65 1.05 -0.62
CA LEU A 36 8.76 -0.09 -0.37
C LEU A 36 8.27 -0.06 1.09
N PRO A 37 6.98 -0.34 1.37
CA PRO A 37 6.43 -0.27 2.71
C PRO A 37 7.06 -1.29 3.65
N VAL A 38 7.63 -0.83 4.78
CA VAL A 38 7.95 -1.69 5.92
C VAL A 38 6.73 -1.73 6.83
N LEU A 39 5.78 -2.62 6.54
CA LEU A 39 4.66 -2.86 7.43
C LEU A 39 5.18 -3.46 8.74
N LYS A 40 5.16 -2.68 9.82
CA LYS A 40 5.46 -3.12 11.19
C LYS A 40 4.30 -3.97 11.72
N VAL A 41 4.12 -5.15 11.16
CA VAL A 41 3.31 -6.19 11.76
C VAL A 41 4.23 -7.00 12.67
N THR A 42 3.78 -7.34 13.88
CA THR A 42 4.55 -8.10 14.86
C THR A 42 5.03 -9.42 14.25
N ARG A 43 6.27 -9.46 13.72
CA ARG A 43 6.82 -10.66 13.08
C ARG A 43 7.20 -11.67 14.15
N ARG A 44 6.46 -12.78 14.20
CA ARG A 44 6.93 -14.00 14.87
C ARG A 44 7.72 -14.85 13.87
N LYS A 45 8.61 -15.69 14.41
CA LYS A 45 9.56 -16.50 13.63
C LYS A 45 8.77 -17.40 12.64
N PRO A 46 9.08 -17.38 11.34
CA PRO A 46 8.31 -18.13 10.35
C PRO A 46 8.44 -19.63 10.62
N MET A 47 7.31 -20.33 10.77
CA MET A 47 7.29 -21.78 10.71
C MET A 47 7.23 -22.24 9.26
N ALA A 48 7.84 -23.39 8.99
CA ALA A 48 7.70 -24.05 7.71
C ALA A 48 6.23 -24.47 7.54
N ASN A 49 5.55 -23.87 6.54
CA ASN A 49 4.41 -24.40 5.79
C ASN A 49 3.02 -23.74 6.05
N GLY A 50 2.83 -22.55 5.48
CA GLY A 50 1.52 -22.07 4.98
C GLY A 50 0.58 -21.38 5.99
N VAL A 51 -0.39 -20.64 5.46
CA VAL A 51 -1.48 -20.01 6.25
C VAL A 51 -2.27 -21.10 6.99
N ALA A 52 -2.55 -20.93 8.28
CA ALA A 52 -3.42 -21.83 9.02
C ALA A 52 -4.88 -21.55 8.63
N GLY A 53 -5.63 -22.61 8.30
CA GLY A 53 -7.01 -22.45 7.83
C GLY A 53 -7.97 -21.82 8.86
N ASN A 54 -7.57 -21.79 10.14
CA ASN A 54 -8.35 -21.20 11.23
C ASN A 54 -7.98 -19.75 11.58
N VAL A 55 -6.95 -19.18 10.94
CA VAL A 55 -6.54 -17.78 11.16
C VAL A 55 -7.16 -16.92 10.08
N LYS A 56 -7.88 -15.86 10.49
CA LYS A 56 -8.55 -14.92 9.60
C LYS A 56 -8.04 -13.51 9.85
N GLN A 57 -8.02 -12.67 8.82
CA GLN A 57 -7.69 -11.25 8.94
C GLN A 57 -8.76 -10.40 8.27
N HIS A 58 -9.21 -9.38 8.99
CA HIS A 58 -10.10 -8.36 8.47
C HIS A 58 -9.29 -7.21 7.87
N PHE A 59 -9.53 -6.91 6.61
CA PHE A 59 -8.91 -5.83 5.86
C PHE A 59 -9.97 -4.79 5.50
N VAL A 60 -9.72 -3.52 5.83
CA VAL A 60 -10.67 -2.42 5.58
C VAL A 60 -10.03 -1.44 4.60
N CYS A 61 -10.65 -1.21 3.45
CA CYS A 61 -10.21 -0.23 2.46
C CYS A 61 -11.06 1.04 2.55
N CYS A 62 -10.45 2.16 2.92
CA CYS A 62 -11.04 3.49 2.78
C CYS A 62 -10.56 4.09 1.46
N VAL A 63 -11.48 4.31 0.52
CA VAL A 63 -11.16 4.65 -0.88
C VAL A 63 -11.68 6.03 -1.23
N ASP A 64 -10.79 7.01 -1.41
CA ASP A 64 -11.17 8.36 -1.86
C ASP A 64 -11.63 8.31 -3.32
N TYR A 65 -12.80 8.89 -3.59
CA TYR A 65 -13.33 9.14 -4.93
C TYR A 65 -13.80 10.60 -5.11
N SER A 66 -13.15 11.52 -4.39
CA SER A 66 -13.36 12.96 -4.55
C SER A 66 -13.02 13.45 -5.96
N THR A 67 -13.41 14.68 -6.29
CA THR A 67 -13.21 15.23 -7.65
C THR A 67 -11.73 15.29 -8.06
N SER A 68 -10.79 15.43 -7.12
CA SER A 68 -9.33 15.41 -7.40
C SER A 68 -8.85 14.07 -7.96
N MET A 69 -9.55 12.98 -7.65
CA MET A 69 -9.26 11.63 -8.14
C MET A 69 -9.67 11.41 -9.61
N THR A 70 -10.24 12.41 -10.29
CA THR A 70 -10.76 12.26 -11.67
C THR A 70 -9.69 11.77 -12.65
N GLY A 71 -10.11 10.90 -13.57
CA GLY A 71 -9.29 10.44 -14.70
C GLY A 71 -8.43 9.23 -14.35
N ASP A 72 -7.15 9.28 -14.72
CA ASP A 72 -6.23 8.16 -14.56
C ASP A 72 -6.02 7.80 -13.09
N LYS A 73 -6.10 8.79 -12.20
CA LYS A 73 -5.94 8.60 -10.76
C LYS A 73 -6.88 7.52 -10.19
N LEU A 74 -8.19 7.72 -10.35
CA LEU A 74 -9.20 6.76 -9.91
C LEU A 74 -9.11 5.43 -10.69
N ARG A 75 -8.83 5.47 -11.99
CA ARG A 75 -8.68 4.26 -12.81
C ARG A 75 -7.54 3.37 -12.31
N GLU A 76 -6.38 3.95 -12.03
CA GLU A 76 -5.21 3.23 -11.50
C GLU A 76 -5.49 2.67 -10.10
N LEU A 77 -6.18 3.42 -9.26
CA LEU A 77 -6.59 2.98 -7.93
C LEU A 77 -7.52 1.75 -7.99
N LEU A 78 -8.57 1.81 -8.81
CA LEU A 78 -9.49 0.68 -8.96
C LEU A 78 -8.79 -0.57 -9.49
N MET A 79 -7.95 -0.43 -10.53
CA MET A 79 -7.15 -1.54 -11.06
C MET A 79 -6.17 -2.12 -10.04
N GLY A 80 -5.57 -1.26 -9.21
CA GLY A 80 -4.68 -1.68 -8.14
C GLY A 80 -5.41 -2.43 -7.02
N LEU A 81 -6.61 -1.98 -6.65
CA LEU A 81 -7.47 -2.66 -5.69
C LEU A 81 -7.92 -4.04 -6.20
N ASP A 82 -8.33 -4.15 -7.46
CA ASP A 82 -8.67 -5.43 -8.09
C ASP A 82 -7.47 -6.41 -8.03
N GLY A 83 -6.27 -5.92 -8.35
CA GLY A 83 -5.04 -6.70 -8.25
C GLY A 83 -4.72 -7.16 -6.83
N LEU A 84 -4.94 -6.29 -5.84
CA LEU A 84 -4.79 -6.63 -4.42
C LEU A 84 -5.80 -7.72 -4.00
N TYR A 85 -7.08 -7.55 -4.34
CA TYR A 85 -8.11 -8.51 -3.98
C TYR A 85 -7.89 -9.88 -4.63
N LEU A 86 -7.43 -9.91 -5.87
CA LEU A 86 -7.04 -11.15 -6.55
C LEU A 86 -5.89 -11.87 -5.81
N GLN A 87 -4.90 -11.13 -5.30
CA GLN A 87 -3.81 -11.70 -4.51
C GLN A 87 -4.29 -12.23 -3.15
N LEU A 88 -5.20 -11.52 -2.49
CA LEU A 88 -5.77 -11.95 -1.21
C LEU A 88 -6.70 -13.18 -1.38
N ALA A 89 -7.39 -13.26 -2.51
CA ALA A 89 -8.27 -14.37 -2.89
C ALA A 89 -7.52 -15.64 -3.36
N ASP A 90 -6.18 -15.60 -3.45
CA ASP A 90 -5.40 -16.76 -3.89
C ASP A 90 -5.72 -17.98 -3.01
N PRO A 91 -6.04 -19.16 -3.60
CA PRO A 91 -6.39 -20.36 -2.85
C PRO A 91 -5.34 -20.79 -1.83
N SER A 92 -4.06 -20.45 -2.03
CA SER A 92 -2.98 -20.71 -1.07
C SER A 92 -3.16 -19.97 0.27
N ASN A 93 -3.98 -18.91 0.29
CA ASN A 93 -4.36 -18.17 1.50
C ASN A 93 -5.51 -18.82 2.29
N LYS A 94 -6.11 -19.91 1.81
CA LYS A 94 -7.15 -20.70 2.51
C LYS A 94 -8.32 -19.84 3.05
N ASP A 95 -8.80 -18.92 2.23
CA ASP A 95 -9.85 -17.96 2.58
C ASP A 95 -9.55 -17.16 3.86
N GLY A 96 -8.28 -16.85 4.09
CA GLY A 96 -7.82 -16.14 5.29
C GLY A 96 -8.24 -14.67 5.35
N PHE A 97 -8.62 -14.06 4.23
CA PHE A 97 -8.85 -12.62 4.13
C PHE A 97 -10.32 -12.26 3.92
N TYR A 98 -10.81 -11.35 4.77
CA TYR A 98 -12.14 -10.74 4.68
C TYR A 98 -12.01 -9.24 4.54
N ASN A 99 -12.84 -8.64 3.70
CA ASN A 99 -12.68 -7.27 3.22
C ASN A 99 -13.94 -6.44 3.49
N THR A 100 -13.73 -5.24 4.02
CA THR A 100 -14.72 -4.17 4.05
C THR A 100 -14.23 -3.05 3.15
N ILE A 101 -15.09 -2.54 2.26
CA ILE A 101 -14.76 -1.45 1.34
C ILE A 101 -15.62 -0.25 1.69
N ILE A 102 -14.99 0.89 1.93
CA ILE A 102 -15.60 2.15 2.36
C ILE A 102 -15.18 3.26 1.39
N PRO A 103 -15.91 3.47 0.28
CA PRO A 103 -15.68 4.61 -0.58
C PRO A 103 -16.10 5.90 0.13
N PHE A 104 -15.34 6.98 -0.07
CA PHE A 104 -15.68 8.29 0.49
C PHE A 104 -15.35 9.46 -0.43
N ASN A 105 -16.14 10.53 -0.28
CA ASN A 105 -15.91 11.87 -0.78
C ASN A 105 -16.29 12.89 0.32
N ASN A 106 -17.31 13.75 0.12
CA ASN A 106 -17.96 14.52 1.20
C ASN A 106 -18.52 13.65 2.33
N SER A 107 -18.92 12.43 1.98
CA SER A 107 -19.46 11.43 2.90
C SER A 107 -18.95 10.04 2.51
N SER A 108 -19.12 9.06 3.38
CA SER A 108 -18.72 7.68 3.14
C SER A 108 -19.90 6.71 3.20
N TYR A 109 -19.77 5.57 2.54
CA TYR A 109 -20.71 4.45 2.65
C TYR A 109 -19.95 3.12 2.66
N VAL A 110 -20.62 2.06 3.13
CA VAL A 110 -20.04 0.71 3.12
C VAL A 110 -20.48 0.04 1.83
N HIS A 111 -19.54 -0.19 0.92
CA HIS A 111 -19.81 -0.89 -0.34
C HIS A 111 -19.97 -2.40 -0.11
N CYS A 112 -19.12 -2.97 0.74
CA CYS A 112 -19.25 -4.32 1.25
C CYS A 112 -18.69 -4.41 2.67
N SER A 113 -19.24 -5.32 3.48
CA SER A 113 -18.87 -5.53 4.89
C SER A 113 -18.43 -6.96 5.12
N VAL A 114 -17.18 -7.14 5.56
CA VAL A 114 -16.59 -8.43 5.98
C VAL A 114 -16.86 -9.54 4.96
N VAL A 115 -16.60 -9.27 3.69
CA VAL A 115 -16.80 -10.23 2.59
C VAL A 115 -15.48 -10.94 2.27
N ALA A 116 -15.51 -12.26 2.06
CA ALA A 116 -14.32 -13.00 1.67
C ALA A 116 -13.67 -12.39 0.42
N ALA A 117 -12.33 -12.37 0.36
CA ALA A 117 -11.60 -11.77 -0.78
C ALA A 117 -12.02 -12.33 -2.15
N SER A 118 -12.41 -13.61 -2.19
CA SER A 118 -12.90 -14.30 -3.39
C SER A 118 -14.32 -13.92 -3.83
N ALA A 119 -15.05 -13.15 -3.02
CA ALA A 119 -16.46 -12.81 -3.23
C ALA A 119 -16.72 -11.29 -3.22
N ILE A 120 -15.68 -10.48 -3.36
CA ILE A 120 -15.81 -9.02 -3.36
C ILE A 120 -16.66 -8.57 -4.57
N PRO A 121 -17.72 -7.78 -4.36
CA PRO A 121 -18.51 -7.22 -5.46
C PRO A 121 -17.69 -6.19 -6.26
N PRO A 122 -17.96 -6.01 -7.57
CA PRO A 122 -17.27 -5.00 -8.37
C PRO A 122 -17.46 -3.59 -7.83
N LEU A 123 -16.36 -2.88 -7.62
CA LEU A 123 -16.34 -1.49 -7.16
C LEU A 123 -16.26 -0.53 -8.36
N ASN A 124 -17.39 0.11 -8.69
CA ASN A 124 -17.45 1.11 -9.74
C ASN A 124 -17.66 2.49 -9.10
N LEU A 125 -16.67 3.38 -9.25
CA LEU A 125 -16.70 4.73 -8.69
C LEU A 125 -16.58 5.77 -9.80
N VAL A 126 -17.28 6.89 -9.62
CA VAL A 126 -17.16 8.09 -10.46
C VAL A 126 -16.75 9.24 -9.56
N ALA A 127 -15.61 9.84 -9.86
CA ALA A 127 -15.04 10.93 -9.08
C ALA A 127 -16.05 12.08 -8.91
N SER A 128 -16.29 12.49 -7.66
CA SER A 128 -17.27 13.53 -7.36
C SER A 128 -17.09 14.11 -5.96
N GLY A 129 -17.51 15.37 -5.79
CA GLY A 129 -17.53 16.00 -4.46
C GLY A 129 -16.15 16.41 -3.94
N GLY A 130 -16.09 16.75 -2.66
CA GLY A 130 -14.86 17.05 -1.92
C GLY A 130 -14.37 15.85 -1.11
N THR A 131 -13.52 16.11 -0.13
CA THR A 131 -12.87 15.08 0.68
C THR A 131 -13.24 15.26 2.17
N ASN A 132 -13.59 14.17 2.85
CA ASN A 132 -13.90 14.15 4.27
C ASN A 132 -13.26 12.92 4.93
N PHE A 133 -12.24 13.12 5.74
CA PHE A 133 -11.50 12.03 6.39
C PHE A 133 -12.20 11.47 7.63
N ASP A 134 -13.01 12.25 8.35
CA ASP A 134 -13.70 11.75 9.54
C ASP A 134 -14.79 10.73 9.21
N SER A 135 -15.46 10.91 8.07
CA SER A 135 -16.54 10.01 7.65
C SER A 135 -16.08 8.55 7.47
N PRO A 136 -15.07 8.23 6.65
CA PRO A 136 -14.60 6.86 6.47
C PRO A 136 -13.96 6.27 7.74
N LEU A 137 -13.26 7.06 8.56
CA LEU A 137 -12.69 6.60 9.84
C LEU A 137 -13.78 6.09 10.78
N LYS A 138 -14.85 6.86 10.97
CA LYS A 138 -15.97 6.46 11.82
C LYS A 138 -16.65 5.17 11.32
N LYS A 139 -16.77 5.00 9.99
CA LYS A 139 -17.32 3.77 9.42
C LYS A 139 -16.37 2.59 9.59
N ALA A 140 -15.07 2.78 9.38
CA ALA A 140 -14.08 1.73 9.61
C ALA A 140 -14.13 1.23 11.07
N ILE A 141 -14.18 2.16 12.04
CA ILE A 141 -14.33 1.82 13.47
C ILE A 141 -15.61 1.00 13.69
N ALA A 142 -16.75 1.48 13.19
CA ALA A 142 -18.03 0.80 13.36
C ALA A 142 -18.03 -0.62 12.76
N GLU A 143 -17.46 -0.79 11.56
CA GLU A 143 -17.38 -2.08 10.88
C GLU A 143 -16.45 -3.06 11.59
N ILE A 144 -15.30 -2.59 12.10
CA ILE A 144 -14.38 -3.41 12.91
C ILE A 144 -15.06 -3.85 14.22
N GLN A 145 -15.75 -2.94 14.90
CA GLN A 145 -16.47 -3.25 16.14
C GLN A 145 -17.62 -4.22 15.89
N ALA A 146 -18.38 -4.04 14.79
CA ALA A 146 -19.44 -4.94 14.39
C ALA A 146 -18.91 -6.36 14.09
N GLN A 147 -17.78 -6.46 13.37
CA GLN A 147 -17.10 -7.72 13.10
C GLN A 147 -16.67 -8.41 14.40
N LYS A 148 -16.08 -7.67 15.33
CA LYS A 148 -15.63 -8.20 16.63
C LYS A 148 -16.79 -8.68 17.51
N ALA A 149 -17.94 -8.02 17.41
CA ALA A 149 -19.15 -8.38 18.15
C ALA A 149 -19.95 -9.52 17.48
N ALA A 150 -19.70 -9.81 16.21
CA ALA A 150 -20.42 -10.83 15.47
C ALA A 150 -20.16 -12.25 16.05
N PRO A 151 -21.16 -13.14 16.01
CA PRO A 151 -20.97 -14.53 16.40
C PRO A 151 -19.82 -15.19 15.61
N ASN A 152 -18.93 -15.89 16.31
CA ASN A 152 -17.83 -16.64 15.71
C ASN A 152 -18.03 -18.16 15.89
N PRO A 153 -19.05 -18.77 15.24
CA PRO A 153 -19.35 -20.19 15.42
C PRO A 153 -18.24 -21.11 14.92
N GLY A 154 -17.41 -20.62 13.99
CA GLY A 154 -16.24 -21.35 13.48
C GLY A 154 -15.04 -21.36 14.41
N GLY A 155 -15.07 -20.63 15.52
CA GLY A 155 -13.94 -20.54 16.46
C GLY A 155 -12.68 -19.95 15.83
N TRP A 156 -12.84 -19.08 14.82
CA TRP A 156 -11.73 -18.51 14.07
C TRP A 156 -10.86 -17.59 14.94
N HIS A 157 -9.55 -17.64 14.72
CA HIS A 157 -8.62 -16.72 15.33
C HIS A 157 -8.45 -15.49 14.42
N TRP A 158 -9.06 -14.37 14.81
CA TRP A 158 -8.95 -13.13 14.07
C TRP A 158 -7.68 -12.38 14.45
N LEU A 159 -6.85 -12.07 13.46
CA LEU A 159 -5.73 -11.15 13.61
C LEU A 159 -6.26 -9.72 13.77
N GLN A 160 -5.40 -8.83 14.29
CA GLN A 160 -5.71 -7.41 14.34
C GLN A 160 -6.06 -6.90 12.92
N PRO A 161 -7.18 -6.17 12.77
CA PRO A 161 -7.58 -5.59 11.51
C PRO A 161 -6.49 -4.68 10.93
N VAL A 162 -6.44 -4.64 9.60
CA VAL A 162 -5.58 -3.71 8.86
C VAL A 162 -6.48 -2.78 8.06
N VAL A 163 -6.26 -1.48 8.22
CA VAL A 163 -6.98 -0.43 7.49
C VAL A 163 -6.03 0.19 6.48
N LEU A 164 -6.43 0.16 5.22
CA LEU A 164 -5.73 0.84 4.14
C LEU A 164 -6.49 2.12 3.80
N PHE A 165 -5.88 3.27 4.04
CA PHE A 165 -6.46 4.58 3.80
C PHE A 165 -5.83 5.21 2.54
N LEU A 166 -6.60 5.29 1.45
CA LEU A 166 -6.14 5.70 0.13
C LEU A 166 -6.74 7.06 -0.23
N SER A 167 -5.92 8.08 -0.42
CA SER A 167 -6.39 9.44 -0.68
C SER A 167 -5.37 10.30 -1.42
N ASP A 168 -5.84 11.16 -2.32
CA ASP A 168 -5.09 12.30 -2.86
C ASP A 168 -5.54 13.65 -2.27
N GLY A 169 -6.69 13.65 -1.59
CA GLY A 169 -7.30 14.88 -1.09
C GLY A 169 -6.67 15.46 0.17
N GLN A 170 -7.22 16.62 0.55
CA GLN A 170 -6.88 17.34 1.76
C GLN A 170 -8.16 17.55 2.57
N SER A 171 -8.18 17.04 3.81
CA SER A 171 -9.28 17.26 4.73
C SER A 171 -8.73 17.30 6.15
N ARG A 172 -9.38 18.06 7.02
CA ARG A 172 -9.16 17.91 8.45
C ARG A 172 -9.69 16.54 8.90
N VAL A 173 -9.07 16.04 9.96
CA VAL A 173 -9.43 14.80 10.63
C VAL A 173 -9.37 15.06 12.13
N THR A 174 -10.32 14.50 12.86
CA THR A 174 -10.40 14.64 14.32
C THR A 174 -9.46 13.65 14.98
N ASP A 175 -8.57 14.13 15.86
CA ASP A 175 -7.57 13.34 16.56
C ASP A 175 -8.18 12.13 17.29
N LYS A 176 -9.32 12.34 17.94
CA LYS A 176 -10.06 11.26 18.61
C LYS A 176 -10.42 10.10 17.68
N ASN A 177 -10.79 10.36 16.42
CA ASN A 177 -11.12 9.29 15.47
C ASN A 177 -9.87 8.54 15.00
N ILE A 178 -8.71 9.20 14.97
CA ILE A 178 -7.42 8.54 14.68
C ILE A 178 -7.05 7.63 15.84
N GLU A 179 -7.08 8.17 17.06
CA GLU A 179 -6.77 7.43 18.29
C GLU A 179 -7.66 6.19 18.42
N ASP A 180 -8.99 6.36 18.27
CA ASP A 180 -9.96 5.26 18.35
C ASP A 180 -9.70 4.17 17.30
N LEU A 181 -9.25 4.56 16.10
CA LEU A 181 -8.94 3.61 15.05
C LEU A 181 -7.64 2.86 15.34
N HIS A 182 -6.61 3.55 15.85
CA HIS A 182 -5.31 2.96 16.19
C HIS A 182 -5.39 1.97 17.35
N GLU A 183 -6.33 2.15 18.28
CA GLU A 183 -6.57 1.21 19.38
C GLU A 183 -7.07 -0.17 18.90
N ILE A 184 -7.69 -0.24 17.71
CA ILE A 184 -8.38 -1.44 17.24
C ILE A 184 -7.85 -1.97 15.89
N ALA A 185 -6.99 -1.23 15.20
CA ALA A 185 -6.47 -1.60 13.90
C ALA A 185 -5.07 -1.03 13.61
N ASN A 186 -4.35 -1.70 12.71
CA ASN A 186 -3.16 -1.15 12.10
C ASN A 186 -3.56 -0.34 10.85
N VAL A 187 -3.26 0.95 10.82
CA VAL A 187 -3.61 1.84 9.72
C VAL A 187 -2.40 2.12 8.85
N VAL A 188 -2.57 1.91 7.55
CA VAL A 188 -1.60 2.20 6.50
C VAL A 188 -2.19 3.30 5.63
N ALA A 189 -1.55 4.47 5.61
CA ALA A 189 -1.99 5.58 4.76
C ALA A 189 -1.18 5.63 3.47
N VAL A 190 -1.87 5.85 2.36
CA VAL A 190 -1.28 5.99 1.03
C VAL A 190 -1.69 7.35 0.49
N ALA A 191 -0.68 8.20 0.30
CA ALA A 191 -0.79 9.46 -0.38
C ALA A 191 -0.63 9.20 -1.88
N TYR A 192 -1.62 9.60 -2.65
CA TYR A 192 -1.61 9.38 -4.08
C TYR A 192 -1.54 10.69 -4.86
N GLY A 193 -0.57 10.81 -5.76
CA GLY A 193 -0.33 12.05 -6.49
C GLY A 193 0.48 13.08 -5.70
N ASP A 194 1.00 14.07 -6.44
CA ASP A 194 1.92 15.08 -5.90
C ASP A 194 1.23 16.12 -4.99
N ASP A 195 -0.10 16.21 -5.08
CA ASP A 195 -0.97 17.14 -4.35
C ASP A 195 -1.49 16.60 -3.02
N ALA A 196 -1.18 15.34 -2.70
CA ALA A 196 -1.64 14.68 -1.48
C ALA A 196 -1.09 15.33 -0.19
N ASP A 197 -1.96 15.54 0.79
CA ASP A 197 -1.57 16.02 2.12
C ASP A 197 -0.92 14.90 2.93
N GLN A 198 0.37 14.69 2.66
CA GLN A 198 1.20 13.71 3.33
C GLN A 198 1.27 13.92 4.85
N ALA A 199 1.21 15.17 5.33
CA ALA A 199 1.32 15.45 6.76
C ALA A 199 0.06 14.94 7.50
N THR A 200 -1.13 15.21 6.97
CA THR A 200 -2.37 14.71 7.56
C THR A 200 -2.50 13.20 7.40
N LEU A 201 -2.14 12.65 6.25
CA LEU A 201 -2.18 11.20 6.01
C LEU A 201 -1.18 10.44 6.90
N ALA A 202 0.01 10.99 7.14
CA ALA A 202 0.97 10.43 8.08
C ALA A 202 0.41 10.36 9.51
N ARG A 203 -0.40 11.34 9.93
CA ARG A 203 -1.08 11.27 11.25
C ARG A 203 -2.13 10.17 11.31
N ILE A 204 -2.79 9.86 10.19
CA ILE A 204 -3.78 8.78 10.10
C ILE A 204 -3.09 7.41 10.15
N ALA A 205 -1.88 7.28 9.61
CA ALA A 205 -1.11 6.05 9.68
C ALA A 205 -0.66 5.71 11.11
N SER A 206 -0.72 4.44 11.49
CA SER A 206 -0.35 3.99 12.85
C SER A 206 1.13 4.11 13.16
N ASP A 207 2.00 4.12 12.15
CA ASP A 207 3.44 4.27 12.29
C ASP A 207 3.94 5.71 12.05
N GLY A 208 3.01 6.64 11.80
CA GLY A 208 3.35 8.02 11.47
C GLY A 208 3.99 8.19 10.08
N GLN A 209 3.98 7.15 9.23
CA GLN A 209 4.57 7.19 7.90
C GLN A 209 3.46 7.09 6.85
N VAL A 210 3.54 7.96 5.83
CA VAL A 210 2.68 7.88 4.66
C VAL A 210 3.47 7.33 3.49
N HIS A 211 2.85 6.43 2.74
CA HIS A 211 3.42 5.96 1.50
C HIS A 211 2.99 6.89 0.37
N ALA A 212 3.90 7.77 -0.04
CA ALA A 212 3.69 8.62 -1.20
C ALA A 212 3.92 7.82 -2.48
N VAL A 213 2.90 7.81 -3.33
CA VAL A 213 2.89 7.11 -4.60
C VAL A 213 2.61 8.12 -5.69
N GLY A 214 3.49 8.18 -6.69
CA GLY A 214 3.31 9.06 -7.85
C GLY A 214 2.03 8.76 -8.61
N ALA A 215 1.52 9.76 -9.33
CA ALA A 215 0.36 9.61 -10.20
C ALA A 215 0.67 8.79 -11.48
N ASP A 216 1.91 8.35 -11.65
CA ASP A 216 2.40 7.63 -12.81
C ASP A 216 1.86 6.19 -12.89
N SER A 217 1.75 5.70 -14.13
CA SER A 217 0.94 4.56 -14.57
C SER A 217 1.49 3.19 -14.12
N GLY A 218 1.54 2.96 -12.81
CA GLY A 218 1.88 1.66 -12.22
C GLY A 218 2.38 1.70 -10.78
N ALA A 219 2.80 2.86 -10.26
CA ALA A 219 3.37 2.96 -8.92
C ALA A 219 2.37 2.50 -7.84
N LEU A 220 1.11 2.90 -7.96
CA LEU A 220 0.05 2.50 -7.02
C LEU A 220 -0.26 1.01 -7.08
N ARG A 221 -0.26 0.42 -8.28
CA ARG A 221 -0.47 -1.02 -8.44
C ARG A 221 0.69 -1.82 -7.86
N ALA A 222 1.92 -1.37 -8.09
CA ALA A 222 3.11 -1.99 -7.51
C ALA A 222 3.07 -1.92 -5.98
N PHE A 223 2.71 -0.76 -5.42
CA PHE A 223 2.54 -0.58 -3.99
C PHE A 223 1.49 -1.54 -3.41
N LEU A 224 0.28 -1.56 -3.99
CA LEU A 224 -0.80 -2.44 -3.52
C LEU A 224 -0.43 -3.93 -3.66
N SER A 225 0.31 -4.30 -4.70
CA SER A 225 0.85 -5.66 -4.80
C SER A 225 1.84 -5.99 -3.67
N VAL A 226 2.67 -5.05 -3.23
CA VAL A 226 3.59 -5.27 -2.11
C VAL A 226 2.84 -5.36 -0.79
N VAL A 227 1.79 -4.55 -0.60
CA VAL A 227 0.88 -4.65 0.54
C VAL A 227 0.24 -6.05 0.59
N GLY A 228 -0.29 -6.53 -0.54
CA GLY A 228 -0.88 -7.87 -0.65
C GLY A 228 0.11 -8.97 -0.26
N LYS A 229 1.31 -8.97 -0.84
CA LYS A 229 2.38 -9.93 -0.50
C LYS A 229 2.75 -9.89 0.99
N THR A 230 2.81 -8.70 1.57
CA THR A 230 3.18 -8.54 2.98
C THR A 230 2.08 -9.05 3.91
N LEU A 231 0.81 -8.79 3.60
CA LEU A 231 -0.33 -9.33 4.36
C LEU A 231 -0.33 -10.87 4.34
N VAL A 232 -0.13 -11.46 3.15
CA VAL A 232 0.00 -12.92 2.98
C VAL A 232 1.16 -13.47 3.81
N SER A 233 2.34 -12.86 3.71
CA SER A 233 3.53 -13.30 4.45
C SER A 233 3.38 -13.21 5.97
N ASN A 234 2.73 -12.15 6.46
CA ASN A 234 2.45 -11.98 7.89
C ASN A 234 1.48 -13.04 8.41
N MET A 235 0.44 -13.36 7.64
CA MET A 235 -0.51 -14.41 7.99
C MET A 235 0.16 -15.78 8.06
N GLN A 236 1.06 -16.09 7.13
CA GLN A 236 1.88 -17.31 7.15
C GLN A 236 2.83 -17.39 8.36
N SER A 237 3.30 -16.24 8.85
CA SER A 237 4.25 -16.17 9.97
C SER A 237 3.60 -16.16 11.36
N THR A 238 2.27 -16.02 11.42
CA THR A 238 1.51 -15.93 12.70
C THR A 238 1.07 -17.31 13.22
N VAL A 239 1.35 -18.36 12.45
CA VAL A 239 1.01 -19.76 12.74
C VAL A 239 2.19 -20.49 13.36
#